data_AF-A0A2V5WVS4-F1
#
_entry.id   AF-A0A2V5WVS4-F1
#
_cell.length_a   1.000
_cell.length_b   1.000
_cell.length_c   1.000
_cell.angle_alpha   90.00
_cell.angle_beta   90.00
_cell.angle_gamma   90.00
#
_symmetry.space_group_name_H-M   'P 1'
#
loop_
_entity.id
_entity.type
_entity.pdbx_description
1 polymer ?
#
loop_
_entity_poly.entity_id
_entity_poly.type
_entity_poly.pdbx_seq_one_letter_code
_entity_poly.pdbx_strand_id
1 'polypeptide(L)'
;LSTLHTVDAGQSINRILGLFSQGEEQQLRIRLADTLRYIVSQRLAPKIGGGRQLLTEIMGNNLRTRETIAIGEGEHRSFYEIIEASTPFGWLTFDQSILNS
;
A
#
# COMPACT_ATOMS: atom_id res chain seq x y z
N LEU A 1 -2.60 7.39 -13.73
CA LEU A 1 -2.23 7.82 -12.36
C LEU A 1 -3.50 8.33 -11.72
N SER A 2 -3.80 7.90 -10.49
CA SER A 2 -5.02 8.26 -9.76
C SER A 2 -4.67 8.55 -8.30
N THR A 3 -5.54 9.25 -7.58
CA THR A 3 -5.35 9.61 -6.17
C THR A 3 -6.52 9.14 -5.32
N LEU A 4 -6.24 8.73 -4.08
CA LEU A 4 -7.24 8.35 -3.08
C LEU A 4 -6.89 9.00 -1.74
N HIS A 5 -7.92 9.31 -0.95
CA HIS A 5 -7.77 9.83 0.41
C HIS A 5 -7.81 8.67 1.41
N THR A 6 -6.66 8.03 1.59
CA THR A 6 -6.46 6.87 2.45
C THR A 6 -5.16 7.04 3.23
N VAL A 7 -5.05 6.32 4.35
CA VAL A 7 -3.93 6.51 5.29
C VAL A 7 -2.69 5.71 4.91
N ASP A 8 -2.85 4.60 4.18
CA ASP A 8 -1.78 3.68 3.76
C ASP A 8 -2.18 2.87 2.51
N ALA A 9 -1.28 2.01 2.04
CA ALA A 9 -1.44 1.22 0.84
C ALA A 9 -2.53 0.14 0.97
N GLY A 10 -2.62 -0.52 2.13
CA GLY A 10 -3.64 -1.53 2.39
C GLY A 10 -5.05 -0.94 2.42
N GLN A 11 -5.21 0.20 3.10
CA GLN A 11 -6.46 0.96 3.12
C GLN A 11 -6.83 1.49 1.74
N SER A 12 -5.85 1.81 0.89
CA SER A 12 -6.09 2.18 -0.50
C SER A 12 -6.70 1.01 -1.29
N ILE A 13 -6.18 -0.21 -1.15
CA ILE A 13 -6.77 -1.41 -1.75
C ILE A 13 -8.20 -1.63 -1.22
N ASN A 14 -8.37 -1.64 0.11
CA ASN A 14 -9.68 -1.89 0.73
C ASN A 14 -10.71 -0.83 0.32
N ARG A 15 -10.29 0.43 0.17
CA ARG A 15 -11.17 1.51 -0.33
C ARG A 15 -11.62 1.27 -1.75
N ILE A 16 -10.73 0.83 -2.65
CA ILE A 16 -11.07 0.52 -4.05
C ILE A 16 -12.07 -0.64 -4.10
N LEU A 17 -11.80 -1.71 -3.35
CA LEU A 17 -12.67 -2.89 -3.31
C LEU A 17 -14.05 -2.57 -2.75
N GLY A 18 -14.12 -1.75 -1.70
CA GLY A 18 -15.38 -1.31 -1.08
C GLY A 18 -16.25 -0.37 -1.92
N LEU A 19 -15.85 -0.02 -3.16
CA LEU A 19 -16.70 0.70 -4.11
C LEU A 19 -17.64 -0.22 -4.90
N PHE A 20 -17.49 -1.54 -4.76
CA PHE A 20 -18.17 -2.54 -5.58
C PHE A 20 -18.99 -3.49 -4.70
N SER A 21 -20.00 -4.13 -5.30
CA SER A 21 -20.78 -5.15 -4.62
C SER A 21 -19.99 -6.46 -4.46
N GLN A 22 -20.39 -7.34 -3.53
CA GLN A 22 -19.67 -8.61 -3.29
C GLN A 22 -19.52 -9.48 -4.55
N GLY A 23 -20.51 -9.49 -5.45
CA GLY A 23 -20.44 -10.26 -6.70
C GLY A 23 -19.43 -9.70 -7.71
N GLU A 24 -19.20 -8.39 -7.69
CA GLU A 24 -18.24 -7.70 -8.57
C GLU A 24 -16.82 -7.72 -7.99
N GLU A 25 -16.72 -7.70 -6.67
CA GLU A 25 -15.46 -7.59 -5.92
C GLU A 25 -14.48 -8.69 -6.31
N GLN A 26 -14.94 -9.94 -6.44
CA GLN A 26 -14.05 -11.07 -6.78
C GLN A 26 -13.36 -10.88 -8.13
N GLN A 27 -14.08 -10.43 -9.16
CA GLN A 27 -13.48 -10.16 -10.47
C GLN A 27 -12.60 -8.92 -10.44
N LEU A 28 -12.97 -7.91 -9.63
CA LEU A 28 -12.17 -6.71 -9.47
C LEU A 28 -10.84 -6.99 -8.78
N ARG A 29 -10.81 -7.85 -7.76
CA ARG A 29 -9.57 -8.25 -7.07
C ARG A 29 -8.55 -8.80 -8.05
N ILE A 30 -8.97 -9.69 -8.96
CA ILE A 30 -8.09 -10.25 -9.99
C ILE A 30 -7.57 -9.15 -10.92
N ARG A 31 -8.47 -8.31 -11.46
CA ARG A 31 -8.08 -7.20 -12.34
C ARG A 31 -7.15 -6.19 -11.67
N LEU A 32 -7.41 -5.87 -10.40
CA LEU A 32 -6.59 -4.96 -9.61
C LEU A 32 -5.21 -5.56 -9.34
N ALA A 33 -5.14 -6.83 -8.95
CA ALA A 33 -3.87 -7.55 -8.79
C ALA A 33 -3.05 -7.55 -10.09
N ASP A 34 -3.70 -7.64 -11.25
CA ASP A 34 -3.00 -7.66 -12.53
C ASP A 34 -2.50 -6.30 -13.00
N THR A 35 -3.24 -5.24 -12.72
CA THR A 35 -3.00 -3.90 -13.27
C THR A 35 -2.29 -2.95 -12.31
N LEU A 36 -2.38 -3.17 -11.00
CA LEU A 36 -1.69 -2.37 -10.01
C LEU A 36 -0.17 -2.47 -10.23
N ARG A 37 0.51 -1.33 -10.22
CA ARG A 37 1.98 -1.28 -10.28
C ARG A 37 2.56 -0.88 -8.94
N TYR A 38 2.08 0.25 -8.43
CA TYR A 38 2.51 0.84 -7.17
C TYR A 38 1.35 1.58 -6.49
N ILE A 39 1.42 1.62 -5.17
CA ILE A 39 0.73 2.60 -4.33
C ILE A 39 1.80 3.36 -3.55
N VAL A 40 1.68 4.69 -3.55
CA VAL A 40 2.55 5.58 -2.79
C VAL A 40 1.67 6.38 -1.85
N SER A 41 1.79 6.10 -0.56
CA SER A 41 1.08 6.82 0.50
C SER A 41 1.99 7.90 1.06
N GLN A 42 1.49 9.11 1.26
CA GLN A 42 2.31 10.27 1.64
C GLN A 42 1.75 10.94 2.90
N ARG A 43 2.65 11.32 3.80
CA ARG A 43 2.33 12.11 5.01
C ARG A 43 3.38 13.20 5.17
N LEU A 44 2.95 14.39 5.57
CA LEU A 44 3.87 15.47 5.93
C LEU A 44 3.94 15.59 7.45
N ALA A 45 5.07 15.19 8.04
CA ALA A 45 5.32 15.29 9.47
C ALA A 45 6.08 16.59 9.82
N PRO A 46 5.93 17.13 11.04
CA PRO A 46 6.77 18.22 11.52
C PRO A 46 8.24 17.81 11.52
N LYS A 47 9.13 18.70 11.06
CA LYS A 47 10.58 18.49 11.10
C LYS A 47 11.21 19.20 12.29
N ILE A 48 12.21 18.57 12.92
CA ILE A 48 13.03 19.21 13.95
C ILE A 48 13.72 20.45 13.34
N GLY A 49 13.63 21.60 14.01
CA GLY A 49 14.15 22.87 13.49
C GLY A 49 13.20 23.63 12.57
N GLY A 50 11.96 23.15 12.40
CA GLY A 50 10.90 23.83 11.67
C GLY A 50 10.69 23.31 10.24
N GLY A 51 9.53 23.62 9.69
CA GLY A 51 9.08 23.09 8.41
C GLY A 51 8.48 21.68 8.53
N ARG A 52 8.42 20.98 7.39
CA ARG A 52 7.79 19.66 7.27
C ARG A 52 8.70 18.72 6.50
N GLN A 53 8.69 17.45 6.87
CA GLN A 53 9.34 16.38 6.12
C GLN A 53 8.30 15.46 5.50
N LEU A 54 8.59 14.99 4.29
CA LEU A 54 7.78 14.00 3.62
C LEU A 54 8.14 12.61 4.17
N LEU A 55 7.12 11.92 4.65
CA LEU A 55 7.15 10.50 4.92
C LEU A 55 6.40 9.78 3.81
N THR A 56 6.97 8.69 3.31
CA THR A 56 6.39 7.90 2.23
C THR A 56 6.31 6.45 2.62
N GLU A 57 5.18 5.83 2.34
CA GLU A 57 5.08 4.38 2.24
C GLU A 57 4.94 4.02 0.76
N ILE A 58 5.71 3.03 0.32
CA ILE A 58 5.75 2.58 -1.07
C ILE A 58 5.47 1.09 -1.10
N MET A 59 4.36 0.71 -1.72
CA MET A 59 4.03 -0.68 -2.01
C MET A 59 4.04 -0.90 -3.52
N GLY A 60 4.87 -1.81 -4.00
CA GLY A 60 4.80 -2.28 -5.38
C GLY A 60 4.01 -3.59 -5.51
N ASN A 61 3.97 -4.12 -6.73
CA ASN A 61 3.18 -5.30 -7.04
C ASN A 61 4.07 -6.51 -7.41
N ASN A 62 4.42 -7.34 -6.42
CA ASN A 62 5.07 -8.63 -6.62
C ASN A 62 4.06 -9.79 -6.45
N LEU A 63 4.53 -11.04 -6.54
CA LEU A 63 3.67 -12.21 -6.38
C LEU A 63 2.86 -12.18 -5.06
N ARG A 64 3.52 -11.84 -3.93
CA ARG A 64 2.85 -11.75 -2.62
C ARG A 64 1.78 -10.66 -2.62
N THR A 65 2.06 -9.47 -3.15
CA THR A 65 1.06 -8.39 -3.26
C THR A 65 -0.15 -8.84 -4.09
N ARG A 66 0.09 -9.48 -5.24
CA ARG A 66 -0.98 -9.97 -6.13
C ARG A 66 -1.87 -10.99 -5.42
N GLU A 67 -1.25 -11.96 -4.74
CA GLU A 67 -1.95 -12.97 -3.96
C GLU A 67 -2.79 -12.31 -2.86
N THR A 68 -2.20 -11.40 -2.07
CA THR A 68 -2.92 -10.68 -1.00
C THR A 68 -4.09 -9.86 -1.52
N ILE A 69 -3.99 -9.21 -2.68
CA ILE A 69 -5.13 -8.52 -3.30
C ILE A 69 -6.21 -9.53 -3.71
N ALA A 70 -5.80 -10.62 -4.37
CA ALA A 70 -6.71 -11.61 -4.93
C ALA A 70 -7.55 -12.33 -3.86
N ILE A 71 -6.93 -12.71 -2.74
CA ILE A 71 -7.56 -13.55 -1.70
C ILE A 71 -7.77 -12.84 -0.36
N GLY A 72 -7.30 -11.59 -0.23
CA GLY A 72 -7.35 -10.81 1.00
C GLY A 72 -6.16 -11.02 1.94
N GLU A 73 -6.00 -10.10 2.88
CA GLU A 73 -5.02 -10.23 3.96
C GLU A 73 -5.30 -11.47 4.83
N GLY A 74 -4.27 -11.98 5.48
CA GLY A 74 -4.35 -13.12 6.39
C GLY A 74 -3.13 -13.16 7.31
N GLU A 75 -3.05 -14.20 8.13
CA GLU A 75 -1.88 -14.43 8.98
C GLU A 75 -0.61 -14.51 8.13
N HIS A 76 0.40 -13.70 8.45
CA HIS A 76 1.66 -13.57 7.71
C HIS A 76 1.54 -13.10 6.25
N ARG A 77 0.37 -12.57 5.88
CA ARG A 77 0.03 -12.07 4.54
C ARG A 77 -0.67 -10.73 4.64
N SER A 78 -0.17 -9.83 5.48
CA SER A 78 -0.59 -8.43 5.47
C SER A 78 0.18 -7.63 4.42
N PHE A 79 -0.40 -6.52 3.95
CA PHE A 79 0.31 -5.59 3.08
C PHE A 79 1.54 -4.98 3.76
N TYR A 80 1.43 -4.72 5.07
CA TYR A 80 2.53 -4.19 5.88
C TYR A 80 3.76 -5.11 5.85
N GLU A 81 3.58 -6.40 6.17
CA GLU A 81 4.68 -7.39 6.18
C GLU A 81 5.31 -7.56 4.79
N ILE A 82 4.51 -7.45 3.73
CA ILE A 82 5.00 -7.52 2.35
C ILE A 82 5.89 -6.31 2.04
N ILE A 83 5.47 -5.11 2.42
CA ILE A 83 6.24 -3.88 2.22
C ILE A 83 7.54 -3.95 3.01
N GLU A 84 7.47 -4.31 4.30
CA GLU A 84 8.63 -4.42 5.20
C GLU A 84 9.69 -5.37 4.65
N ALA A 85 9.27 -6.56 4.18
CA ALA A 85 10.16 -7.56 3.58
C ALA A 85 10.70 -7.16 2.19
N SER A 86 10.14 -6.12 1.55
CA SER A 86 10.48 -5.71 0.19
C SER A 86 11.44 -4.51 0.12
N THR A 87 12.12 -4.20 1.23
CA THR A 87 13.16 -3.16 1.31
C THR A 87 14.21 -3.24 0.17
N PRO A 88 14.68 -4.43 -0.27
CA PRO A 88 15.62 -4.52 -1.40
C PRO A 88 15.08 -3.99 -2.74
N PHE A 89 13.75 -3.90 -2.90
CA PHE A 89 13.09 -3.31 -4.08
C PHE A 89 12.88 -1.80 -3.94
N GLY A 90 13.41 -1.17 -2.88
CA GLY A 90 13.19 0.24 -2.55
C GLY A 90 11.79 0.54 -2.04
N TRP A 91 11.04 -0.49 -1.62
CA TRP A 91 9.74 -0.34 -0.97
C TRP A 91 9.96 -0.07 0.50
N LEU A 92 9.09 0.72 1.11
CA LEU A 92 9.26 1.10 2.50
C LEU A 92 7.93 1.32 3.19
N THR A 93 7.86 0.93 4.46
CA THR A 93 6.77 1.29 5.36
C THR A 93 6.93 2.74 5.81
N PHE A 94 5.87 3.34 6.37
CA PHE A 94 6.01 4.64 7.03
C PHE A 94 7.04 4.61 8.17
N ASP A 95 7.11 3.52 8.92
CA ASP A 95 8.06 3.37 10.03
C ASP A 95 9.50 3.39 9.53
N GLN A 96 9.79 2.68 8.44
CA GLN A 96 11.09 2.74 7.78
C GLN A 96 11.36 4.15 7.20
N SER A 97 10.35 4.81 6.64
CA SER A 97 10.49 6.21 6.17
C SER A 97 10.87 7.16 7.29
N ILE A 98 10.35 6.96 8.49
CA ILE A 98 10.63 7.79 9.67
C ILE A 98 12.06 7.52 10.16
N LEU A 99 12.47 6.26 10.25
CA LEU A 99 13.82 5.88 10.68
C LEU A 99 14.91 6.37 9.72
N ASN A 100 14.58 6.51 8.44
CA ASN A 100 15.48 6.99 7.40
C ASN A 100 15.47 8.52 7.21
N SER A 101 14.60 9.26 7.92
CA SER A 101 14.39 10.72 7.74
C SER A 101 15.29 11.62 8.58
#